data_AF-A0A3B9LWA9-F1
#
_entry.id   AF-A0A3B9LWA9-F1
#
_cell.length_a   1.000
_cell.length_b   1.000
_cell.length_c   1.000
_cell.angle_alpha   90.00
_cell.angle_beta   90.00
_cell.angle_gamma   90.00
#
_symmetry.space_group_name_H-M   'P 1'
#
loop_
_entity.id
_entity.type
_entity.pdbx_description
1 polymer ?
#
loop_
_entity_poly.entity_id
_entity_poly.type
_entity_poly.pdbx_seq_one_letter_code
_entity_poly.pdbx_strand_id
1 'polypeptide(L)' 'MRILKTTQTYYPYLSKGGPPAKVRAIARALVRRGHEVTVLTADLGGGSAADGRSRRQ' A
#
# COMPACT_ATOMS: atom_id res chain seq x y z
N MET A 1 6.56 16.28 -9.56
CA MET A 1 7.48 15.60 -8.61
C MET A 1 7.12 14.13 -8.53
N ARG A 2 8.10 13.26 -8.26
CA ARG A 2 7.90 11.82 -8.07
C ARG A 2 7.97 11.50 -6.58
N ILE A 3 6.93 10.87 -6.03
CA ILE A 3 6.77 10.60 -4.60
C ILE A 3 6.58 9.11 -4.40
N LEU A 4 7.50 8.48 -3.65
CA LEU A 4 7.32 7.12 -3.15
C LEU A 4 6.78 7.18 -1.72
N LYS A 5 5.64 6.53 -1.48
CA LYS A 5 5.04 6.43 -0.15
C LYS A 5 5.05 4.99 0.32
N THR A 6 5.65 4.74 1.49
CA THR A 6 5.72 3.42 2.10
C THR A 6 4.65 3.28 3.19
N THR A 7 4.01 2.12 3.25
CA THR A 7 3.09 1.78 4.34
C THR A 7 3.08 0.28 4.58
N GLN A 8 2.71 -0.17 5.79
CA GLN A 8 2.62 -1.61 6.04
C GLN A 8 1.46 -2.23 5.25
N THR A 9 0.29 -1.59 5.27
CA THR A 9 -0.91 -2.08 4.60
C THR A 9 -1.57 -0.93 3.83
N TYR A 10 -2.05 -1.21 2.62
CA TYR A 10 -2.76 -0.25 1.77
C TYR A 10 -4.20 -0.69 1.46
N TYR A 11 -4.97 0.16 0.79
CA TYR A 11 -6.29 -0.20 0.28
C TYR A 11 -6.19 -1.44 -0.63
N PRO A 12 -7.11 -2.43 -0.55
CA PRO A 12 -8.42 -2.39 0.11
C PRO A 12 -8.53 -2.90 1.56
N TYR A 13 -7.42 -3.18 2.26
CA TYR A 13 -7.44 -3.90 3.56
C TYR A 13 -7.79 -3.01 4.77
N LEU A 14 -8.97 -2.39 4.74
CA LEU A 14 -9.45 -1.42 5.73
C LEU A 14 -9.63 -2.00 7.15
N SER A 15 -9.80 -3.32 7.27
CA SER A 15 -9.87 -4.00 8.57
C SER A 15 -8.59 -3.90 9.39
N LYS A 16 -7.45 -3.58 8.77
CA LYS A 16 -6.15 -3.36 9.43
C LYS A 16 -6.02 -1.98 10.09
N GLY A 17 -7.12 -1.21 10.14
CA GLY A 17 -7.23 0.05 10.85
C GLY A 17 -7.15 1.28 9.95
N GLY A 18 -6.80 2.42 10.55
CA GLY A 18 -6.78 3.71 9.87
C GLY A 18 -5.76 3.92 8.73
N PRO A 19 -4.55 3.32 8.75
CA PRO A 19 -3.51 3.63 7.75
C PRO A 19 -3.92 3.42 6.29
N PRO A 20 -4.55 2.29 5.89
CA PRO A 20 -5.00 2.08 4.51
C PRO A 20 -5.89 3.21 3.96
N ALA A 21 -6.83 3.72 4.78
CA ALA A 21 -7.72 4.81 4.39
C ALA A 21 -6.99 6.15 4.28
N LYS A 22 -6.18 6.51 5.30
CA LYS A 22 -5.46 7.78 5.36
C LYS A 22 -4.39 7.88 4.28
N VAL A 23 -3.62 6.81 4.08
CA VAL A 23 -2.56 6.76 3.07
C VAL A 23 -3.14 6.96 1.67
N ARG A 24 -4.28 6.31 1.37
CA ARG A 24 -5.02 6.46 0.10
C ARG A 24 -5.53 7.88 -0.10
N ALA A 25 -6.14 8.50 0.92
CA ALA A 25 -6.65 9.87 0.82
C ALA A 25 -5.54 10.87 0.46
N ILE A 26 -4.40 10.79 1.16
CA ILE A 26 -3.24 11.64 0.91
C ILE A 26 -2.64 11.37 -0.47
N ALA A 27 -2.44 10.10 -0.85
CA ALA A 27 -1.88 9.74 -2.16
C ALA A 27 -2.74 10.30 -3.30
N ARG A 28 -4.07 10.18 -3.20
CA ARG A 28 -5.00 10.75 -4.19
C ARG A 28 -4.97 12.28 -4.22
N ALA A 29 -4.84 12.93 -3.07
CA ALA A 29 -4.69 14.39 -3.01
C ALA A 29 -3.40 14.86 -3.71
N LEU A 30 -2.30 14.13 -3.55
CA LEU A 30 -1.03 14.42 -4.22
C LEU A 30 -1.11 14.20 -5.73
N VAL A 31 -1.77 13.12 -6.18
CA VAL A 31 -2.04 12.90 -7.60
C VAL A 31 -2.87 14.05 -8.19
N ARG A 32 -3.91 14.51 -7.49
CA ARG A 32 -4.71 15.67 -7.93
C ARG A 32 -3.91 16.98 -8.02
N ARG A 33 -2.78 17.10 -7.33
CA ARG A 33 -1.87 18.24 -7.41
C ARG A 33 -0.81 18.09 -8.52
N GLY A 34 -0.88 17.04 -9.33
CA GLY A 34 0.06 16.81 -10.44
C GLY A 34 1.34 16.07 -10.06
N HIS A 35 1.34 15.35 -8.93
CA HIS A 35 2.48 14.51 -8.55
C HIS A 35 2.32 13.08 -9.07
N GLU A 36 3.43 12.47 -9.52
CA GLU A 36 3.53 11.03 -9.77
C GLU A 36 3.72 10.34 -8.41
N VAL A 37 2.78 9.48 -8.03
CA VAL A 37 2.77 8.85 -6.69
C VAL A 37 2.73 7.34 -6.83
N THR A 38 3.71 6.66 -6.23
CA THR A 38 3.75 5.21 -6.06
C THR A 38 3.57 4.88 -4.58
N VAL A 39 2.70 3.91 -4.27
CA VAL A 39 2.55 3.39 -2.91
C VAL A 39 3.15 2.00 -2.84
N LEU A 40 4.20 1.84 -2.03
CA LEU A 40 4.80 0.54 -1.71
C LEU A 40 4.19 0.02 -0.40
N THR A 41 3.61 -1.16 -0.45
CA THR A 41 2.97 -1.84 0.70
C THR A 41 3.63 -3.17 0.98
N ALA A 42 3.74 -3.53 2.26
CA ALA A 42 4.36 -4.79 2.69
C ALA A 42 3.36 -5.93 2.84
N ASP A 43 2.11 -5.62 3.18
CA ASP A 43 1.02 -6.57 3.40
C ASP A 43 -0.09 -6.33 2.38
N LEU A 44 -0.52 -7.43 1.75
CA LEU A 44 -1.65 -7.54 0.82
C LEU A 44 -2.84 -8.27 1.47
N GLY A 45 -3.04 -8.10 2.78
CA GLY A 45 -4.16 -8.68 3.51
C GLY A 45 -4.10 -10.20 3.61
N GLY A 46 -2.90 -10.77 3.59
CA GLY A 46 -2.69 -12.21 3.66
C GLY A 46 -3.09 -12.76 5.04
N GLY A 47 -4.28 -13.34 5.13
CA GLY A 47 -4.57 -14.37 6.13
C GLY A 47 -3.89 -15.68 5.69
N SER A 48 -2.90 -16.13 6.45
CA SER A 48 -2.25 -17.46 6.43
C SER A 48 -1.83 -18.16 5.12
N ALA A 49 -1.93 -17.57 3.93
CA ALA A 49 -1.56 -18.26 2.67
C ALA A 49 -0.41 -17.62 1.88
N ALA A 50 0.36 -16.71 2.48
CA ALA A 50 1.47 -16.03 1.80
C ALA A 50 2.87 -16.44 2.31
N ASP A 51 3.03 -17.63 2.90
CA ASP A 51 4.36 -18.26 3.00
C ASP A 51 4.71 -18.92 1.65
N GLY A 52 4.76 -18.07 0.61
CA GLY A 52 5.07 -18.43 -0.76
C GLY A 52 6.57 -18.36 -1.06
N ARG A 53 7.44 -18.74 -0.12
CA ARG A 53 8.84 -19.07 -0.42
C ARG A 53 8.90 -20.41 -1.17
N SER A 54 8.31 -20.43 -2.36
CA SER A 54 8.42 -21.50 -3.36
C SER A 54 8.81 -20.90 -4.71
N ARG A 55 9.91 -20.13 -4.73
CA ARG A 55 10.67 -19.83 -5.94
C ARG A 55 12.15 -19.71 -5.57
N ARG A 56 12.78 -20.86 -5.39
CA ARG A 56 14.20 -21.21 -5.66
C ARG A 56 14.52 -22.50 -4.91
N GLN A 57 14.38 -23.62 -5.60
CA GLN A 57 15.30 -24.77 -5.59
C GLN A 57 14.90 -25.68 -6.76
#